data_AF-A0A820DM64-F1
#
_entry.id   AF-A0A820DM64-F1
#
_cell.length_a   1.000
_cell.length_b   1.000
_cell.length_c   1.000
_cell.angle_alpha   90.00
_cell.angle_beta   90.00
_cell.angle_gamma   90.00
#
_symmetry.space_group_name_H-M   'P 1'
#
loop_
_entity.id
_entity.type
_entity.pdbx_description
1 polymer ?
#
loop_
_entity_poly.entity_id
_entity_poly.type
_entity_poly.pdbx_seq_one_letter_code
_entity_poly.pdbx_strand_id
1 'polypeptide(L)'
;MYDFITISSQTSELSFDGTSLKQVSFKQSSQVAKFDFMLTFIYNPLLENNRLSFHLTCSRDLFEEITVTNIGRRLEYCIQQLFSSNQTINQIDTCFTSISKINLILPEETQELEDVIFCRQSHIISEAPASFSQALLCHNECIDFVPHISQVPIYNMPFVYHLHHHHALSVKHLRHALQLIVTKHESLRTSLTFHTENNQLMQQIIDFSQNNTTLFTFIESTYTTHEQLNYILHEEKYNPQLFDLALGLVFRCHLIYYKQISSNHLLSDQDVVIFNFHHALFDFSSLNIFLHDLSQAYTTSQLPNNDNTNLRYLDYAVIEQQMPMTGASMFWLDALHNCKLDQPLSLPFDRYRLSNEHRTGRGTSISFDFGQDLSHNFLLHASSNNISMEHLTFAIYFIFLFKLTNGQTDLCISMNINNNRYRDELKSIIGLFENVVPLRCQLNPHWCSHQLLEHVQEITTNSIKYSYFPLQRILDQHPHISKHAFLDTSLEFISYKNN
;
A
#
# COMPACT_ATOMS: atom_id res chain seq x y z
N MET A 1 8.78 -12.57 -0.04
CA MET A 1 7.97 -12.07 -1.17
C MET A 1 7.80 -10.57 -0.94
N TYR A 2 7.62 -9.74 -1.97
CA TYR A 2 7.56 -8.29 -1.77
C TYR A 2 6.41 -7.93 -0.81
N ASP A 3 6.69 -7.05 0.15
CA ASP A 3 5.76 -6.63 1.19
C ASP A 3 4.63 -5.80 0.57
N PHE A 4 3.60 -6.55 0.17
CA PHE A 4 2.30 -6.15 -0.38
C PHE A 4 2.38 -5.05 -1.43
N ILE A 5 2.61 -5.45 -2.68
CA ILE A 5 1.53 -5.51 -3.69
C ILE A 5 1.74 -6.82 -4.50
N THR A 6 0.73 -7.70 -4.52
CA THR A 6 0.51 -8.64 -5.65
C THR A 6 -0.69 -8.14 -6.44
N ILE A 7 -0.64 -8.27 -7.76
CA ILE A 7 -1.42 -7.47 -8.71
C ILE A 7 -2.92 -7.78 -8.73
N SER A 8 -3.72 -6.75 -9.05
CA SER A 8 -5.15 -6.91 -9.32
C SER A 8 -5.40 -7.73 -10.60
N SER A 9 -6.47 -8.50 -10.60
CA SER A 9 -7.02 -9.25 -11.75
C SER A 9 -6.82 -8.60 -13.12
N GLN A 10 -7.09 -7.30 -13.24
CA GLN A 10 -7.07 -6.58 -14.52
C GLN A 10 -5.67 -6.17 -15.00
N THR A 11 -4.62 -6.41 -14.22
CA THR A 11 -3.24 -5.96 -14.52
C THR A 11 -2.18 -7.07 -14.46
N SER A 12 -2.55 -8.34 -14.31
CA SER A 12 -1.61 -9.48 -14.24
C SER A 12 -0.95 -9.85 -15.56
N GLU A 13 -1.50 -9.36 -16.68
CA GLU A 13 -1.00 -9.60 -18.03
C GLU A 13 -1.15 -8.31 -18.88
N LEU A 14 -0.04 -7.77 -19.38
CA LEU A 14 0.01 -6.51 -20.15
C LEU A 14 0.29 -6.81 -21.63
N SER A 15 -0.65 -6.48 -22.52
CA SER A 15 -0.56 -6.81 -23.95
C SER A 15 -0.05 -5.64 -24.83
N PHE A 16 0.80 -5.99 -25.79
CA PHE A 16 1.48 -5.15 -26.76
C PHE A 16 1.53 -5.85 -28.12
N ASP A 17 0.66 -5.47 -29.07
CA ASP A 17 0.65 -6.02 -30.44
C ASP A 17 0.62 -7.56 -30.52
N GLY A 18 -0.02 -8.22 -29.53
CA GLY A 18 -0.09 -9.68 -29.38
C GLY A 18 0.96 -10.29 -28.43
N THR A 19 2.04 -9.55 -28.13
CA THR A 19 3.00 -9.90 -27.06
C THR A 19 2.39 -9.60 -25.70
N SER A 20 2.43 -10.52 -24.73
CA SER A 20 2.10 -10.18 -23.34
C SER A 20 3.31 -10.20 -22.40
N LEU A 21 3.32 -9.29 -21.43
CA LEU A 21 4.17 -9.36 -20.23
C LEU A 21 3.35 -9.97 -19.08
N LYS A 22 3.96 -10.86 -18.29
CA LYS A 22 3.38 -11.44 -17.07
C LYS A 22 4.20 -11.07 -15.84
N GLN A 23 3.53 -10.70 -14.74
CA GLN A 23 4.19 -10.42 -13.46
C GLN A 23 4.88 -11.68 -12.93
N VAL A 24 6.08 -11.53 -12.35
CA VAL A 24 6.89 -12.67 -11.86
C VAL A 24 6.90 -12.73 -10.32
N SER A 25 6.52 -13.88 -9.76
CA SER A 25 6.48 -14.12 -8.32
C SER A 25 7.75 -14.83 -7.81
N PHE A 26 8.77 -14.05 -7.44
CA PHE A 26 10.01 -14.59 -6.87
C PHE A 26 9.88 -15.00 -5.40
N LYS A 27 10.42 -16.19 -5.06
CA LYS A 27 10.74 -16.55 -3.67
C LYS A 27 11.96 -15.73 -3.25
N GLN A 28 11.85 -15.00 -2.13
CA GLN A 28 12.79 -13.95 -1.74
C GLN A 28 13.30 -14.20 -0.32
N SER A 29 14.62 -14.14 -0.11
CA SER A 29 15.32 -14.51 1.13
C SER A 29 15.52 -13.37 2.13
N SER A 30 15.38 -12.12 1.69
CA SER A 30 15.31 -10.91 2.50
C SER A 30 13.94 -10.25 2.30
N GLN A 31 13.39 -9.64 3.36
CA GLN A 31 12.06 -9.01 3.38
C GLN A 31 12.15 -7.65 4.10
N VAL A 32 11.16 -6.77 3.93
CA VAL A 32 11.14 -5.42 4.54
C VAL A 32 10.18 -5.42 5.74
N ALA A 33 10.38 -4.55 6.72
CA ALA A 33 9.43 -4.32 7.80
C ALA A 33 9.26 -2.80 8.02
N LYS A 34 8.12 -2.26 7.54
CA LYS A 34 7.70 -0.86 7.80
C LYS A 34 7.17 -0.70 9.25
N PHE A 35 6.50 -1.73 9.76
CA PHE A 35 6.00 -1.86 11.13
C PHE A 35 6.71 -3.01 11.85
N ASP A 36 6.60 -3.07 13.18
CA ASP A 36 7.20 -4.17 13.96
C ASP A 36 6.47 -5.49 13.72
N PHE A 37 5.15 -5.41 13.49
CA PHE A 37 4.26 -6.52 13.20
C PHE A 37 3.24 -6.09 12.12
N MET A 38 3.08 -6.85 11.05
CA MET A 38 2.19 -6.50 9.94
C MET A 38 1.52 -7.75 9.42
N LEU A 39 0.19 -7.76 9.45
CA LEU A 39 -0.63 -8.81 8.89
C LEU A 39 -1.34 -8.29 7.64
N THR A 40 -1.27 -9.02 6.53
CA THR A 40 -2.05 -8.70 5.33
C THR A 40 -2.80 -9.93 4.86
N PHE A 41 -4.11 -9.79 4.73
CA PHE A 41 -4.98 -10.79 4.10
C PHE A 41 -5.10 -10.51 2.60
N ILE A 42 -5.09 -11.56 1.80
CA ILE A 42 -5.28 -11.48 0.34
C ILE A 42 -6.40 -12.43 -0.07
N TYR A 43 -7.42 -11.89 -0.75
CA TYR A 43 -8.49 -12.65 -1.37
C TYR A 43 -8.37 -12.62 -2.90
N ASN A 44 -8.31 -13.81 -3.51
CA ASN A 44 -8.12 -13.98 -4.95
C ASN A 44 -9.22 -14.86 -5.59
N PRO A 45 -10.23 -14.24 -6.23
CA PRO A 45 -11.29 -14.94 -6.96
C PRO A 45 -10.89 -15.43 -8.37
N LEU A 46 -9.69 -15.10 -8.88
CA LEU A 46 -9.20 -15.58 -10.18
C LEU A 46 -8.36 -16.85 -10.09
N LEU A 47 -7.78 -17.15 -8.93
CA LEU A 47 -7.16 -18.46 -8.70
C LEU A 47 -8.24 -19.54 -8.58
N GLU A 48 -7.91 -20.75 -9.04
CA GLU A 48 -8.82 -21.89 -8.92
C GLU A 48 -9.30 -22.05 -7.46
N ASN A 49 -10.63 -21.92 -7.30
CA ASN A 49 -11.37 -22.07 -6.05
C ASN A 49 -11.31 -20.90 -5.04
N ASN A 50 -11.26 -19.64 -5.49
CA ASN A 50 -11.49 -18.44 -4.66
C ASN A 50 -10.60 -18.38 -3.41
N ARG A 51 -9.28 -18.46 -3.58
CA ARG A 51 -8.34 -18.62 -2.46
C ARG A 51 -8.25 -17.37 -1.59
N LEU A 52 -8.34 -17.58 -0.28
CA LEU A 52 -7.93 -16.64 0.76
C LEU A 52 -6.57 -17.08 1.32
N SER A 53 -5.67 -16.13 1.52
CA SER A 53 -4.37 -16.32 2.16
C SER A 53 -4.05 -15.17 3.12
N PHE A 54 -3.05 -15.35 3.97
CA PHE A 54 -2.46 -14.24 4.72
C PHE A 54 -0.93 -14.32 4.75
N HIS A 55 -0.33 -13.17 4.98
CA HIS A 55 1.09 -12.99 5.15
C HIS A 55 1.35 -12.23 6.45
N LEU A 56 2.26 -12.75 7.27
CA LEU A 56 2.68 -12.13 8.52
C LEU A 56 4.13 -11.68 8.39
N THR A 57 4.34 -10.38 8.20
CA THR A 57 5.65 -9.72 8.22
C THR A 57 5.97 -9.20 9.62
N CYS A 58 7.17 -9.44 10.12
CA CYS A 58 7.66 -8.97 11.42
C CYS A 58 9.08 -8.40 11.32
N SER A 59 9.40 -7.40 12.14
CA SER A 59 10.75 -6.82 12.23
C SER A 59 11.76 -7.82 12.79
N ARG A 60 12.86 -8.04 12.06
CA ARG A 60 13.99 -8.90 12.49
C ARG A 60 14.83 -8.27 13.60
N ASP A 61 14.56 -7.03 13.97
CA ASP A 61 15.20 -6.40 15.12
C ASP A 61 14.55 -6.87 16.44
N LEU A 62 13.28 -7.29 16.40
CA LEU A 62 12.49 -7.70 17.58
C LEU A 62 12.12 -9.20 17.60
N PHE A 63 11.98 -9.84 16.43
CA PHE A 63 11.48 -11.22 16.32
C PHE A 63 12.45 -12.18 15.62
N GLU A 64 12.40 -13.45 16.02
CA GLU A 64 13.08 -14.58 15.36
C GLU A 64 12.12 -15.39 14.48
N GLU A 65 12.64 -15.94 13.38
CA GLU A 65 11.83 -16.60 12.34
C GLU A 65 11.00 -17.79 12.87
N ILE A 66 11.50 -18.50 13.88
CA ILE A 66 10.77 -19.57 14.57
C ILE A 66 9.58 -19.05 15.37
N THR A 67 9.71 -17.89 16.03
CA THR A 67 8.64 -17.26 16.80
C THR A 67 7.59 -16.69 15.86
N VAL A 68 7.99 -16.00 14.80
CA VAL A 68 7.07 -15.56 13.73
C VAL A 68 6.29 -16.75 13.16
N THR A 69 6.99 -17.87 12.85
CA THR A 69 6.36 -19.13 12.39
C THR A 69 5.32 -19.68 13.36
N ASN A 70 5.61 -19.67 14.67
CA ASN A 70 4.69 -20.15 15.70
C ASN A 70 3.50 -19.19 15.91
N ILE A 71 3.71 -17.89 15.75
CA ILE A 71 2.66 -16.85 15.80
C ILE A 71 1.70 -17.01 14.60
N GLY A 72 2.22 -17.21 13.39
CA GLY A 72 1.40 -17.46 12.20
C GLY A 72 0.54 -18.73 12.32
N ARG A 73 1.12 -19.85 12.79
CA ARG A 73 0.37 -21.08 13.08
C ARG A 73 -0.74 -20.90 14.13
N ARG A 74 -0.55 -20.01 15.11
CA ARG A 74 -1.61 -19.66 16.08
C ARG A 74 -2.75 -18.89 15.44
N LEU A 75 -2.47 -17.98 14.50
CA LEU A 75 -3.50 -17.28 13.72
C LEU A 75 -4.27 -18.24 12.83
N GLU A 76 -3.55 -19.07 12.06
CA GLU A 76 -4.12 -20.14 11.22
C GLU A 76 -5.06 -21.04 12.03
N TYR A 77 -4.62 -21.53 13.19
CA TYR A 77 -5.44 -22.34 14.09
C TYR A 77 -6.66 -21.58 14.63
N CYS A 78 -6.53 -20.30 15.01
CA CYS A 78 -7.67 -19.50 15.46
C CYS A 78 -8.73 -19.35 14.36
N ILE A 79 -8.32 -19.14 13.11
CA ILE A 79 -9.21 -19.02 11.96
C ILE A 79 -9.85 -20.36 11.61
N GLN A 80 -9.08 -21.46 11.65
CA GLN A 80 -9.64 -22.81 11.55
C GLN A 80 -10.71 -23.05 12.62
N GLN A 81 -10.48 -22.68 13.89
CA GLN A 81 -11.47 -22.87 14.97
C GLN A 81 -12.75 -22.02 14.80
N LEU A 82 -12.66 -20.85 14.14
CA LEU A 82 -13.83 -20.00 13.85
C LEU A 82 -14.72 -20.56 12.72
N PHE A 83 -14.16 -21.35 11.79
CA PHE A 83 -14.84 -21.73 10.55
C PHE A 83 -14.79 -23.25 10.22
N SER A 84 -14.39 -24.11 11.17
CA SER A 84 -14.33 -25.56 10.97
C SER A 84 -15.73 -26.21 10.92
N SER A 85 -15.90 -27.12 9.97
CA SER A 85 -17.15 -27.80 9.64
C SER A 85 -17.54 -28.89 10.67
N ASN A 86 -18.04 -28.46 11.82
CA ASN A 86 -18.87 -29.31 12.70
C ASN A 86 -19.92 -28.54 13.55
N GLN A 87 -19.96 -27.20 13.49
CA GLN A 87 -21.11 -26.45 14.01
C GLN A 87 -22.14 -26.27 12.90
N THR A 88 -23.29 -26.93 13.02
CA THR A 88 -24.48 -26.60 12.21
C THR A 88 -24.91 -25.17 12.50
N ILE A 89 -24.90 -24.32 11.47
CA ILE A 89 -25.31 -22.91 11.51
C ILE A 89 -26.71 -22.74 12.15
N ASN A 90 -27.57 -23.74 12.00
CA ASN A 90 -28.94 -23.85 12.54
C ASN A 90 -29.00 -24.07 14.07
N GLN A 91 -28.07 -23.52 14.86
CA GLN A 91 -28.12 -23.47 16.33
C GLN A 91 -27.82 -22.07 16.91
N ILE A 92 -27.85 -21.03 16.05
CA ILE A 92 -27.76 -19.61 16.45
C ILE A 92 -29.17 -18.96 16.56
N ASP A 93 -30.22 -19.73 16.23
CA ASP A 93 -31.64 -19.38 16.37
C ASP A 93 -32.05 -19.02 17.82
N THR A 94 -32.95 -18.07 18.09
CA THR A 94 -33.60 -17.02 17.25
C THR A 94 -34.17 -15.92 18.16
N CYS A 95 -34.29 -14.68 17.67
CA CYS A 95 -35.56 -13.94 17.71
C CYS A 95 -35.55 -12.75 16.72
N PHE A 96 -36.70 -12.46 16.10
CA PHE A 96 -36.80 -11.46 15.02
C PHE A 96 -37.17 -10.05 15.49
N THR A 97 -36.51 -9.01 14.97
CA THR A 97 -37.20 -7.77 14.53
C THR A 97 -36.43 -7.12 13.36
N SER A 98 -37.07 -6.17 12.66
CA SER A 98 -36.70 -5.74 11.29
C SER A 98 -35.63 -4.65 11.21
N ILE A 99 -34.77 -4.75 10.17
CA ILE A 99 -33.82 -3.73 9.67
C ILE A 99 -34.54 -2.42 9.26
N SER A 100 -35.86 -2.42 9.09
CA SER A 100 -36.67 -1.24 8.75
C SER A 100 -36.77 -0.18 9.87
N LYS A 101 -35.78 -0.10 10.77
CA LYS A 101 -35.56 0.96 11.75
C LYS A 101 -34.06 1.18 11.98
N ILE A 102 -33.40 1.86 11.04
CA ILE A 102 -32.65 3.09 11.30
C ILE A 102 -32.45 3.81 9.96
N ASN A 103 -32.55 5.14 9.97
CA ASN A 103 -32.42 5.98 8.78
C ASN A 103 -30.94 6.11 8.39
N LEU A 104 -30.58 6.14 7.10
CA LEU A 104 -30.72 7.30 6.22
C LEU A 104 -30.10 8.56 6.84
N ILE A 105 -28.89 8.89 6.38
CA ILE A 105 -28.12 10.09 6.72
C ILE A 105 -28.92 11.34 6.33
N LEU A 106 -28.97 12.34 7.20
CA LEU A 106 -29.47 13.67 6.87
C LEU A 106 -28.34 14.52 6.24
N PRO A 107 -28.60 15.26 5.15
CA PRO A 107 -27.55 15.87 4.33
C PRO A 107 -27.07 17.24 4.86
N GLU A 108 -26.67 17.31 6.13
CA GLU A 108 -26.10 18.55 6.75
C GLU A 108 -24.73 18.32 7.44
N GLU A 109 -24.12 17.13 7.26
CA GLU A 109 -22.72 16.85 7.65
C GLU A 109 -21.84 16.34 6.47
N THR A 110 -22.12 16.80 5.25
CA THR A 110 -21.23 16.59 4.07
C THR A 110 -20.46 17.86 3.65
N GLN A 111 -20.83 19.04 4.17
CA GLN A 111 -20.16 20.32 3.87
C GLN A 111 -18.87 20.58 4.68
N GLU A 112 -17.92 19.64 4.63
CA GLU A 112 -16.48 19.97 4.56
C GLU A 112 -15.82 19.41 3.27
N LEU A 113 -16.53 18.62 2.43
CA LEU A 113 -15.93 17.91 1.28
C LEU A 113 -16.59 18.13 -0.10
N GLU A 114 -17.74 18.82 -0.21
CA GLU A 114 -18.37 19.08 -1.53
C GLU A 114 -18.07 20.48 -2.11
N ASP A 115 -18.01 21.54 -1.31
CA ASP A 115 -17.69 22.92 -1.78
C ASP A 115 -16.21 23.16 -2.16
N VAL A 116 -15.36 22.13 -2.12
CA VAL A 116 -14.03 22.19 -2.73
C VAL A 116 -14.16 22.08 -4.25
N ILE A 117 -14.08 23.21 -4.95
CA ILE A 117 -13.97 23.24 -6.41
C ILE A 117 -12.52 22.95 -6.80
N PHE A 118 -12.26 21.81 -7.45
CA PHE A 118 -10.95 21.41 -7.96
C PHE A 118 -10.59 22.18 -9.25
N CYS A 119 -10.56 23.50 -9.17
CA CYS A 119 -10.04 24.37 -10.22
C CYS A 119 -8.51 24.26 -10.27
N ARG A 120 -7.95 24.09 -11.47
CA ARG A 120 -6.53 24.35 -11.76
C ARG A 120 -6.16 25.74 -11.24
N GLN A 121 -5.25 25.82 -10.28
CA GLN A 121 -4.78 27.13 -9.80
C GLN A 121 -3.92 27.78 -10.90
N SER A 122 -4.39 28.91 -11.43
CA SER A 122 -3.74 29.65 -12.54
C SER A 122 -2.35 30.22 -12.21
N HIS A 123 -1.86 29.99 -10.99
CA HIS A 123 -0.63 30.56 -10.44
C HIS A 123 0.30 29.53 -9.76
N ILE A 124 -0.02 28.22 -9.80
CA ILE A 124 0.93 27.16 -9.41
C ILE A 124 1.86 26.87 -10.60
N ILE A 125 3.05 27.45 -10.56
CA ILE A 125 4.00 27.58 -11.67
C ILE A 125 4.67 26.24 -12.03
N SER A 126 5.18 25.52 -11.03
CA SER A 126 5.82 24.20 -11.15
C SER A 126 6.19 23.61 -9.79
N GLU A 127 6.35 24.45 -8.77
CA GLU A 127 6.64 24.11 -7.38
C GLU A 127 5.42 24.34 -6.47
N ALA A 128 5.25 23.49 -5.45
CA ALA A 128 4.34 23.71 -4.32
C ALA A 128 4.75 22.83 -3.11
N PRO A 129 4.14 22.98 -1.94
CA PRO A 129 4.32 22.05 -0.82
C PRO A 129 3.94 20.60 -1.16
N ALA A 130 4.62 19.65 -0.51
CA ALA A 130 4.33 18.23 -0.59
C ALA A 130 3.01 17.85 0.12
N SER A 131 2.38 16.74 -0.27
CA SER A 131 1.26 16.15 0.48
C SER A 131 1.69 15.66 1.86
N PHE A 132 0.75 15.45 2.76
CA PHE A 132 1.08 14.89 4.07
C PHE A 132 1.63 13.45 3.96
N SER A 133 1.14 12.63 3.04
CA SER A 133 1.70 11.30 2.80
C SER A 133 3.13 11.36 2.24
N GLN A 134 3.44 12.29 1.32
CA GLN A 134 4.82 12.53 0.86
C GLN A 134 5.72 12.94 2.04
N ALA A 135 5.26 13.88 2.86
CA ALA A 135 5.99 14.33 4.03
C ALA A 135 6.21 13.20 5.05
N LEU A 136 5.28 12.25 5.19
CA LEU A 136 5.44 11.07 6.05
C LEU A 136 6.57 10.17 5.55
N LEU A 137 6.50 9.72 4.30
CA LEU A 137 7.47 8.76 3.75
C LEU A 137 8.89 9.33 3.76
N CYS A 138 9.07 10.58 3.31
CA CYS A 138 10.39 11.22 3.34
C CYS A 138 10.89 11.54 4.76
N HIS A 139 10.00 11.77 5.74
CA HIS A 139 10.40 11.94 7.14
C HIS A 139 10.91 10.62 7.72
N ASN A 140 10.12 9.55 7.56
CA ASN A 140 10.45 8.23 8.06
C ASN A 140 11.78 7.73 7.47
N GLU A 141 11.98 7.86 6.16
CA GLU A 141 13.22 7.46 5.47
C GLU A 141 14.45 8.24 5.93
N CYS A 142 14.30 9.52 6.28
CA CYS A 142 15.40 10.34 6.80
C CYS A 142 15.76 10.07 8.26
N ILE A 143 14.78 9.67 9.10
CA ILE A 143 14.89 9.74 10.57
C ILE A 143 14.67 8.39 11.27
N ASP A 144 13.66 7.60 10.89
CA ASP A 144 13.33 6.34 11.55
C ASP A 144 14.32 5.21 11.21
N PHE A 145 14.98 5.32 10.04
CA PHE A 145 15.89 4.32 9.49
C PHE A 145 17.34 4.83 9.47
N VAL A 146 18.10 4.47 10.51
CA VAL A 146 19.44 5.01 10.82
C VAL A 146 20.42 4.95 9.63
N PRO A 147 20.82 6.10 9.03
CA PRO A 147 21.63 6.12 7.81
C PRO A 147 23.03 5.50 7.93
N HIS A 148 23.58 5.42 9.14
CA HIS A 148 25.01 5.12 9.37
C HIS A 148 25.34 3.65 9.69
N ILE A 149 24.36 2.74 9.67
CA ILE A 149 24.58 1.32 10.02
C ILE A 149 24.13 0.38 8.89
N SER A 150 22.95 0.57 8.31
CA SER A 150 22.48 -0.15 7.13
C SER A 150 21.25 0.56 6.55
N GLN A 151 21.42 1.38 5.50
CA GLN A 151 20.27 1.91 4.76
C GLN A 151 19.58 0.79 3.99
N VAL A 152 18.38 0.41 4.45
CA VAL A 152 17.45 -0.45 3.71
C VAL A 152 16.39 0.46 3.09
N PRO A 153 16.35 0.64 1.76
CA PRO A 153 15.39 1.52 1.11
C PRO A 153 14.00 0.87 1.11
N ILE A 154 13.18 1.24 2.11
CA ILE A 154 11.86 0.64 2.34
C ILE A 154 10.77 1.13 1.36
N TYR A 155 11.10 2.10 0.51
CA TYR A 155 10.18 2.79 -0.40
C TYR A 155 10.52 2.57 -1.90
N ASN A 156 11.45 1.66 -2.22
CA ASN A 156 11.65 1.15 -3.58
C ASN A 156 10.51 0.21 -4.01
N MET A 157 9.96 0.41 -5.21
CA MET A 157 8.81 -0.35 -5.73
C MET A 157 9.10 -1.04 -7.09
N PRO A 158 9.93 -2.09 -7.14
CA PRO A 158 10.23 -2.81 -8.39
C PRO A 158 9.09 -3.79 -8.75
N PHE A 159 8.35 -3.47 -9.82
CA PHE A 159 7.40 -4.37 -10.47
C PHE A 159 8.10 -5.14 -11.59
N VAL A 160 8.13 -6.47 -11.48
CA VAL A 160 8.96 -7.34 -12.34
C VAL A 160 8.10 -8.20 -13.27
N TYR A 161 8.48 -8.26 -14.54
CA TYR A 161 7.76 -8.93 -15.62
C TYR A 161 8.67 -9.81 -16.49
N HIS A 162 8.15 -10.96 -16.92
CA HIS A 162 8.68 -11.77 -18.03
C HIS A 162 7.83 -11.56 -19.28
N LEU A 163 8.39 -11.79 -20.48
CA LEU A 163 7.59 -11.92 -21.70
C LEU A 163 6.95 -13.30 -21.79
N HIS A 164 5.77 -13.36 -22.40
CA HIS A 164 5.11 -14.62 -22.74
C HIS A 164 5.75 -15.26 -23.98
N HIS A 165 5.72 -16.60 -24.06
CA HIS A 165 6.31 -17.36 -25.16
C HIS A 165 5.83 -16.91 -26.56
N HIS A 166 6.71 -17.12 -27.55
CA HIS A 166 6.52 -16.91 -29.00
C HIS A 166 6.38 -15.46 -29.50
N HIS A 167 6.56 -14.45 -28.64
CA HIS A 167 6.46 -13.04 -29.02
C HIS A 167 7.73 -12.25 -28.61
N ALA A 168 7.91 -11.05 -29.19
CA ALA A 168 9.15 -10.29 -29.06
C ALA A 168 8.90 -8.78 -28.99
N LEU A 169 9.36 -8.15 -27.91
CA LEU A 169 9.00 -6.76 -27.55
C LEU A 169 10.07 -5.77 -28.00
N SER A 170 9.69 -4.74 -28.76
CA SER A 170 10.56 -3.70 -29.29
C SER A 170 11.05 -2.75 -28.19
N VAL A 171 12.33 -2.86 -27.82
CA VAL A 171 12.97 -2.00 -26.82
C VAL A 171 12.91 -0.52 -27.23
N LYS A 172 12.96 -0.25 -28.54
CA LYS A 172 12.79 1.09 -29.10
C LYS A 172 11.39 1.66 -28.83
N HIS A 173 10.34 0.86 -29.04
CA HIS A 173 8.96 1.31 -28.79
C HIS A 173 8.69 1.43 -27.29
N LEU A 174 9.21 0.51 -26.47
CA LEU A 174 9.14 0.60 -25.01
C LEU A 174 9.79 1.88 -24.49
N ARG A 175 11.01 2.19 -24.92
CA ARG A 175 11.72 3.42 -24.51
C ARG A 175 10.95 4.68 -24.93
N HIS A 176 10.32 4.69 -26.10
CA HIS A 176 9.51 5.82 -26.56
C HIS A 176 8.19 5.95 -25.78
N ALA A 177 7.49 4.83 -25.53
CA ALA A 177 6.26 4.81 -24.75
C ALA A 177 6.49 5.34 -23.33
N LEU A 178 7.57 4.90 -22.66
CA LEU A 178 7.95 5.39 -21.34
C LEU A 178 8.26 6.90 -21.33
N GLN A 179 8.87 7.44 -22.40
CA GLN A 179 9.07 8.90 -22.53
C GLN A 179 7.72 9.65 -22.60
N LEU A 180 6.73 9.12 -23.32
CA LEU A 180 5.38 9.71 -23.40
C LEU A 180 4.68 9.69 -22.03
N ILE A 181 4.77 8.58 -21.29
CA ILE A 181 4.19 8.44 -19.94
C ILE A 181 4.82 9.43 -18.97
N VAL A 182 6.15 9.51 -18.88
CA VAL A 182 6.85 10.43 -17.96
C VAL A 182 6.64 11.90 -18.36
N THR A 183 6.44 12.19 -19.66
CA THR A 183 6.04 13.53 -20.10
C THR A 183 4.65 13.90 -19.60
N LYS A 184 3.66 13.00 -19.75
CA LYS A 184 2.26 13.20 -19.33
C LYS A 184 2.08 13.23 -17.81
N HIS A 185 2.68 12.27 -17.10
CA HIS A 185 2.49 12.06 -15.66
C HIS A 185 3.61 12.74 -14.88
N GLU A 186 3.39 14.01 -14.56
CA GLU A 186 4.35 14.90 -13.89
C GLU A 186 4.99 14.30 -12.64
N SER A 187 4.24 13.54 -11.82
CA SER A 187 4.72 12.87 -10.62
C SER A 187 5.92 11.95 -10.85
N LEU A 188 6.09 11.41 -12.07
CA LEU A 188 7.24 10.57 -12.46
C LEU A 188 8.51 11.38 -12.78
N ARG A 189 8.42 12.72 -12.73
CA ARG A 189 9.48 13.70 -12.96
C ARG A 189 9.37 14.89 -11.97
N THR A 190 8.80 14.64 -10.79
CA THR A 190 8.71 15.60 -9.68
C THR A 190 9.85 15.33 -8.71
N SER A 191 10.63 16.36 -8.38
CA SER A 191 11.59 16.32 -7.27
C SER A 191 10.92 16.61 -5.93
N LEU A 192 11.52 16.13 -4.84
CA LEU A 192 11.17 16.42 -3.46
C LEU A 192 12.38 17.02 -2.73
N THR A 193 12.22 18.19 -2.13
CA THR A 193 13.31 18.96 -1.48
C THR A 193 12.86 19.50 -0.12
N PHE A 194 13.71 19.41 0.91
CA PHE A 194 13.37 19.93 2.23
C PHE A 194 13.82 21.39 2.39
N HIS A 195 12.88 22.32 2.53
CA HIS A 195 13.15 23.75 2.65
C HIS A 195 13.27 24.11 4.12
N THR A 196 14.51 24.27 4.58
CA THR A 196 14.88 24.46 5.99
C THR A 196 14.32 25.73 6.62
N GLU A 197 14.13 26.80 5.83
CA GLU A 197 13.58 28.09 6.32
C GLU A 197 12.13 27.95 6.83
N ASN A 198 11.33 27.11 6.16
CA ASN A 198 9.92 26.85 6.50
C ASN A 198 9.72 25.50 7.23
N ASN A 199 10.79 24.72 7.42
CA ASN A 199 10.76 23.34 7.93
C ASN A 199 9.72 22.45 7.19
N GLN A 200 9.65 22.58 5.87
CA GLN A 200 8.62 21.96 5.04
C GLN A 200 9.23 21.21 3.85
N LEU A 201 8.64 20.05 3.51
CA LEU A 201 8.95 19.35 2.27
C LEU A 201 8.21 20.02 1.10
N MET A 202 8.97 20.42 0.09
CA MET A 202 8.48 20.98 -1.16
C MET A 202 8.57 19.92 -2.26
N GLN A 203 7.75 20.08 -3.29
CA GLN A 203 7.77 19.28 -4.50
C GLN A 203 7.82 20.18 -5.74
N GLN A 204 8.66 19.83 -6.72
CA GLN A 204 8.85 20.61 -7.94
C GLN A 204 8.80 19.74 -9.19
N ILE A 205 7.90 20.06 -10.11
CA ILE A 205 7.80 19.41 -11.42
C ILE A 205 9.00 19.84 -12.27
N ILE A 206 9.86 18.90 -12.65
CA ILE A 206 11.02 19.18 -13.50
C ILE A 206 10.61 19.21 -14.97
N ASP A 207 10.93 20.31 -15.65
CA ASP A 207 10.79 20.43 -17.11
C ASP A 207 12.10 20.03 -17.81
N PHE A 208 12.13 18.77 -18.24
CA PHE A 208 13.24 18.19 -19.00
C PHE A 208 13.33 18.70 -20.45
N SER A 209 12.30 19.36 -21.00
CA SER A 209 12.28 19.80 -22.40
C SER A 209 13.32 20.87 -22.72
N GLN A 210 13.79 21.60 -21.71
CA GLN A 210 14.71 22.73 -21.86
C GLN A 210 16.19 22.34 -21.75
N ASN A 211 16.51 21.17 -21.17
CA ASN A 211 17.86 20.87 -20.66
C ASN A 211 18.56 19.64 -21.30
N ASN A 212 17.94 18.95 -22.27
CA ASN A 212 18.45 17.69 -22.86
C ASN A 212 18.77 16.58 -21.84
N THR A 213 18.22 16.66 -20.62
CA THR A 213 18.45 15.73 -19.52
C THR A 213 17.55 14.49 -19.63
N THR A 214 17.96 13.39 -19.00
CA THR A 214 17.22 12.12 -19.02
C THR A 214 15.97 12.18 -18.16
N LEU A 215 14.78 12.15 -18.79
CA LEU A 215 13.46 12.11 -18.14
C LEU A 215 13.33 11.06 -17.02
N PHE A 216 14.00 9.91 -17.17
CA PHE A 216 13.99 8.81 -16.21
C PHE A 216 15.23 7.91 -16.42
N THR A 217 15.52 7.04 -15.46
CA THR A 217 16.68 6.14 -15.53
C THR A 217 16.37 4.90 -16.37
N PHE A 218 17.08 4.68 -17.48
CA PHE A 218 16.96 3.48 -18.32
C PHE A 218 18.26 2.68 -18.28
N ILE A 219 18.24 1.44 -17.80
CA ILE A 219 19.43 0.56 -17.73
C ILE A 219 19.19 -0.76 -18.47
N GLU A 220 20.26 -1.27 -19.07
CA GLU A 220 20.32 -2.58 -19.73
C GLU A 220 21.46 -3.41 -19.10
N SER A 221 21.19 -4.65 -18.72
CA SER A 221 22.18 -5.59 -18.15
C SER A 221 22.00 -7.00 -18.71
N THR A 222 22.90 -7.92 -18.37
CA THR A 222 22.81 -9.33 -18.78
C THR A 222 22.95 -10.29 -17.60
N TYR A 223 22.34 -11.47 -17.72
CA TYR A 223 22.50 -12.56 -16.76
C TYR A 223 22.72 -13.91 -17.45
N THR A 224 23.49 -14.80 -16.82
CA THR A 224 23.71 -16.18 -17.30
C THR A 224 23.27 -17.24 -16.30
N THR A 225 23.21 -16.90 -15.00
CA THR A 225 22.76 -17.79 -13.91
C THR A 225 21.58 -17.20 -13.14
N HIS A 226 20.76 -18.06 -12.53
CA HIS A 226 19.65 -17.62 -11.67
C HIS A 226 20.14 -16.82 -10.45
N GLU A 227 21.36 -17.10 -9.96
CA GLU A 227 22.02 -16.33 -8.90
C GLU A 227 22.31 -14.87 -9.32
N GLN A 228 22.79 -14.65 -10.54
CA GLN A 228 23.00 -13.30 -11.08
C GLN A 228 21.67 -12.53 -11.22
N LEU A 229 20.61 -13.19 -11.71
CA LEU A 229 19.29 -12.58 -11.78
C LEU A 229 18.76 -12.23 -10.38
N ASN A 230 18.88 -13.14 -9.41
CA ASN A 230 18.46 -12.89 -8.04
C ASN A 230 19.27 -11.77 -7.36
N TYR A 231 20.56 -11.63 -7.69
CA TYR A 231 21.37 -10.48 -7.24
C TYR A 231 20.87 -9.16 -7.83
N ILE A 232 20.57 -9.10 -9.14
CA ILE A 232 20.02 -7.88 -9.75
C ILE A 232 18.63 -7.53 -9.16
N LEU A 233 17.78 -8.53 -8.93
CA LEU A 233 16.47 -8.36 -8.28
C LEU A 233 16.58 -7.96 -6.80
N HIS A 234 17.66 -8.37 -6.13
CA HIS A 234 18.00 -7.90 -4.78
C HIS A 234 18.41 -6.43 -4.82
N GLU A 235 19.33 -6.04 -5.71
CA GLU A 235 19.78 -4.65 -5.83
C GLU A 235 18.62 -3.71 -6.19
N GLU A 236 17.78 -4.03 -7.17
CA GLU A 236 16.59 -3.22 -7.53
C GLU A 236 15.60 -3.02 -6.38
N LYS A 237 15.59 -3.90 -5.37
CA LYS A 237 14.79 -3.69 -4.14
C LYS A 237 15.59 -2.97 -3.06
N TYR A 238 16.85 -3.33 -2.85
CA TYR A 238 17.60 -3.05 -1.61
C TYR A 238 18.75 -2.05 -1.74
N ASN A 239 19.06 -1.54 -2.94
CA ASN A 239 20.09 -0.54 -3.11
C ASN A 239 19.51 0.88 -2.87
N PRO A 240 20.01 1.63 -1.86
CA PRO A 240 19.47 2.95 -1.50
C PRO A 240 19.92 4.09 -2.43
N GLN A 241 20.67 3.80 -3.49
CA GLN A 241 21.22 4.79 -4.44
C GLN A 241 20.52 4.73 -5.81
N LEU A 242 19.37 4.05 -5.92
CA LEU A 242 18.64 3.88 -7.19
C LEU A 242 17.84 5.10 -7.64
N PHE A 243 17.41 5.94 -6.70
CA PHE A 243 16.59 7.12 -6.92
C PHE A 243 17.26 8.35 -6.31
N ASP A 244 17.11 9.49 -6.97
CA ASP A 244 17.48 10.80 -6.43
C ASP A 244 16.23 11.68 -6.43
N LEU A 245 15.63 11.82 -5.26
CA LEU A 245 14.40 12.59 -5.10
C LEU A 245 14.64 14.08 -5.30
N ALA A 246 15.83 14.62 -4.98
CA ALA A 246 16.14 16.03 -5.18
C ALA A 246 16.30 16.39 -6.67
N LEU A 247 16.72 15.43 -7.50
CA LEU A 247 16.80 15.58 -8.96
C LEU A 247 15.53 15.14 -9.71
N GLY A 248 14.50 14.64 -9.02
CA GLY A 248 13.28 14.11 -9.65
C GLY A 248 13.49 12.79 -10.39
N LEU A 249 14.59 12.08 -10.12
CA LEU A 249 14.89 10.76 -10.68
C LEU A 249 14.18 9.68 -9.86
N VAL A 250 12.85 9.64 -9.99
CA VAL A 250 11.92 8.85 -9.16
C VAL A 250 11.34 7.62 -9.87
N PHE A 251 11.65 7.46 -11.16
CA PHE A 251 11.27 6.30 -11.98
C PHE A 251 12.48 5.71 -12.72
N ARG A 252 12.50 4.39 -12.81
CA ARG A 252 13.56 3.58 -13.38
C ARG A 252 12.99 2.41 -14.19
N CYS A 253 13.54 2.17 -15.38
CA CYS A 253 13.30 0.98 -16.18
C CYS A 253 14.60 0.19 -16.34
N HIS A 254 14.58 -1.09 -16.00
CA HIS A 254 15.73 -1.99 -16.15
C HIS A 254 15.36 -3.19 -17.01
N LEU A 255 16.06 -3.36 -18.13
CA LEU A 255 15.99 -4.54 -18.98
C LEU A 255 17.15 -5.49 -18.68
N ILE A 256 16.84 -6.74 -18.36
CA ILE A 256 17.82 -7.76 -17.97
C ILE A 256 17.76 -8.88 -19.01
N TYR A 257 18.75 -8.93 -19.89
CA TYR A 257 18.77 -9.86 -21.03
C TYR A 257 19.45 -11.18 -20.68
N TYR A 258 18.92 -12.31 -21.14
CA TYR A 258 19.55 -13.61 -20.94
C TYR A 258 20.74 -13.80 -21.90
N LYS A 259 21.92 -14.07 -21.30
CA LYS A 259 23.25 -14.23 -21.92
C LYS A 259 23.81 -12.98 -22.61
N GLN A 260 23.05 -12.30 -23.47
CA GLN A 260 23.53 -11.19 -24.28
C GLN A 260 22.40 -10.23 -24.66
N ILE A 261 22.70 -8.95 -24.80
CA ILE A 261 21.78 -7.96 -25.37
C ILE A 261 21.51 -8.33 -26.84
N SER A 262 20.23 -8.41 -27.23
CA SER A 262 19.87 -8.84 -28.59
C SER A 262 20.18 -7.77 -29.63
N SER A 263 20.89 -8.15 -30.70
CA SER A 263 21.31 -7.25 -31.78
C SER A 263 20.17 -6.69 -32.65
N ASN A 264 18.95 -7.21 -32.49
CA ASN A 264 17.74 -6.67 -33.12
C ASN A 264 16.94 -5.73 -32.20
N HIS A 265 17.43 -5.46 -30.98
CA HIS A 265 16.72 -4.67 -29.94
C HIS A 265 15.29 -5.17 -29.64
N LEU A 266 15.08 -6.49 -29.71
CA LEU A 266 13.89 -7.16 -29.21
C LEU A 266 14.21 -7.92 -27.92
N LEU A 267 13.28 -7.90 -26.97
CA LEU A 267 13.24 -8.79 -25.82
C LEU A 267 12.53 -10.11 -26.18
N SER A 268 12.81 -11.15 -25.41
CA SER A 268 12.34 -12.53 -25.53
C SER A 268 11.76 -13.08 -24.22
N ASP A 269 11.17 -14.27 -24.26
CA ASP A 269 10.58 -14.97 -23.10
C ASP A 269 11.56 -15.28 -21.96
N GLN A 270 12.87 -15.27 -22.25
CA GLN A 270 13.94 -15.46 -21.27
C GLN A 270 14.45 -14.14 -20.66
N ASP A 271 13.99 -12.98 -21.15
CA ASP A 271 14.39 -11.69 -20.63
C ASP A 271 13.44 -11.19 -19.52
N VAL A 272 13.90 -10.22 -18.73
CA VAL A 272 13.14 -9.62 -17.62
C VAL A 272 13.06 -8.10 -17.80
N VAL A 273 11.87 -7.55 -17.54
CA VAL A 273 11.59 -6.11 -17.49
C VAL A 273 11.26 -5.73 -16.04
N ILE A 274 11.89 -4.68 -15.53
CA ILE A 274 11.57 -4.10 -14.22
C ILE A 274 11.16 -2.65 -14.41
N PHE A 275 9.98 -2.29 -13.90
CA PHE A 275 9.56 -0.91 -13.70
C PHE A 275 9.66 -0.61 -12.20
N ASN A 276 10.56 0.27 -11.81
CA ASN A 276 10.88 0.57 -10.42
C ASN A 276 10.57 2.04 -10.12
N PHE A 277 9.82 2.29 -9.06
CA PHE A 277 9.33 3.62 -8.67
C PHE A 277 9.69 3.92 -7.22
N HIS A 278 9.75 5.20 -6.86
CA HIS A 278 9.79 5.61 -5.47
C HIS A 278 8.39 5.87 -4.91
N HIS A 279 8.07 5.26 -3.77
CA HIS A 279 6.73 5.25 -3.17
C HIS A 279 6.22 6.64 -2.75
N ALA A 280 7.11 7.60 -2.47
CA ALA A 280 6.72 8.99 -2.25
C ALA A 280 6.02 9.64 -3.47
N LEU A 281 6.18 9.08 -4.68
CA LEU A 281 5.57 9.59 -5.92
C LEU A 281 4.60 8.58 -6.56
N PHE A 282 4.33 7.43 -5.94
CA PHE A 282 3.62 6.31 -6.59
C PHE A 282 2.90 5.38 -5.59
N ASP A 283 1.75 4.81 -6.01
CA ASP A 283 0.96 3.82 -5.26
C ASP A 283 0.34 2.74 -6.18
N PHE A 284 -0.37 1.75 -5.64
CA PHE A 284 -0.88 0.61 -6.46
C PHE A 284 -2.04 0.97 -7.38
N SER A 285 -2.78 2.02 -7.05
CA SER A 285 -3.75 2.61 -7.96
C SER A 285 -3.04 3.27 -9.14
N SER A 286 -1.88 3.91 -8.92
CA SER A 286 -1.01 4.44 -9.98
C SER A 286 -0.46 3.36 -10.91
N LEU A 287 -0.21 2.14 -10.42
CA LEU A 287 0.23 1.03 -11.26
C LEU A 287 -0.77 0.73 -12.39
N ASN A 288 -2.07 0.71 -12.08
CA ASN A 288 -3.09 0.41 -13.08
C ASN A 288 -3.17 1.51 -14.16
N ILE A 289 -3.00 2.77 -13.76
CA ILE A 289 -2.94 3.94 -14.67
C ILE A 289 -1.70 3.86 -15.56
N PHE A 290 -0.53 3.58 -14.97
CA PHE A 290 0.74 3.42 -15.67
C PHE A 290 0.69 2.29 -16.71
N LEU A 291 0.16 1.12 -16.35
CA LEU A 291 0.09 -0.05 -17.24
C LEU A 291 -0.88 0.18 -18.40
N HIS A 292 -2.04 0.79 -18.15
CA HIS A 292 -3.00 1.21 -19.18
C HIS A 292 -2.32 2.14 -20.21
N ASP A 293 -1.75 3.24 -19.72
CA ASP A 293 -1.12 4.26 -20.56
C ASP A 293 0.10 3.71 -21.30
N LEU A 294 0.84 2.76 -20.70
CA LEU A 294 1.95 2.06 -21.35
C LEU A 294 1.49 1.19 -22.53
N SER A 295 0.41 0.41 -22.39
CA SER A 295 -0.16 -0.36 -23.51
C SER A 295 -0.55 0.56 -24.66
N GLN A 296 -1.24 1.67 -24.38
CA GLN A 296 -1.66 2.63 -25.38
C GLN A 296 -0.48 3.36 -26.05
N ALA A 297 0.48 3.85 -25.26
CA ALA A 297 1.66 4.57 -25.74
C ALA A 297 2.59 3.70 -26.58
N TYR A 298 2.72 2.42 -26.25
CA TYR A 298 3.52 1.47 -27.03
C TYR A 298 2.86 1.13 -28.37
N THR A 299 1.59 0.71 -28.35
CA THR A 299 0.88 0.20 -29.54
C THR A 299 0.60 1.29 -30.57
N THR A 300 0.30 2.51 -30.13
CA THR A 300 -0.04 3.63 -31.04
C THR A 300 1.12 4.62 -31.28
N SER A 301 2.22 4.52 -30.53
CA SER A 301 3.28 5.55 -30.46
C SER A 301 2.76 6.96 -30.11
N GLN A 302 1.59 7.04 -29.47
CA GLN A 302 0.93 8.27 -29.02
C GLN A 302 0.24 8.00 -27.69
N LEU A 303 0.03 9.05 -26.89
CA LEU A 303 -0.74 8.94 -25.65
C LEU A 303 -1.70 10.14 -25.59
N PRO A 304 -3.03 9.93 -25.60
CA PRO A 304 -3.97 11.03 -25.57
C PRO A 304 -3.82 11.89 -24.32
N ASN A 305 -3.69 13.20 -24.53
CA ASN A 305 -3.86 14.17 -23.46
C ASN A 305 -5.36 14.40 -23.29
N ASN A 306 -5.95 13.72 -22.31
CA ASN A 306 -7.37 13.87 -21.98
C ASN A 306 -7.56 15.17 -21.17
N ASP A 307 -7.60 16.31 -21.87
CA ASP A 307 -7.67 17.67 -21.30
C ASP A 307 -8.87 17.93 -20.35
N ASN A 308 -9.82 16.99 -20.26
CA ASN A 308 -11.03 17.13 -19.44
C ASN A 308 -10.76 17.19 -17.92
N THR A 309 -9.60 16.71 -17.44
CA THR A 309 -9.21 16.80 -16.01
C THR A 309 -7.79 17.35 -15.87
N ASN A 310 -7.65 18.67 -15.99
CA ASN A 310 -6.39 19.43 -15.86
C ASN A 310 -5.82 19.48 -14.40
N LEU A 311 -6.13 18.49 -13.57
CA LEU A 311 -5.75 18.44 -12.16
C LEU A 311 -4.48 17.62 -11.99
N ARG A 312 -3.45 18.22 -11.39
CA ARG A 312 -2.14 17.58 -11.15
C ARG A 312 -2.08 17.07 -9.71
N TYR A 313 -1.19 16.12 -9.42
CA TYR A 313 -0.90 15.73 -8.04
C TYR A 313 -0.44 16.93 -7.18
N LEU A 314 0.28 17.87 -7.81
CA LEU A 314 0.69 19.14 -7.22
C LEU A 314 -0.51 19.99 -6.74
N ASP A 315 -1.57 20.05 -7.54
CA ASP A 315 -2.79 20.79 -7.19
C ASP A 315 -3.56 20.07 -6.07
N TYR A 316 -3.60 18.73 -6.08
CA TYR A 316 -4.17 17.92 -4.99
C TYR A 316 -3.48 18.20 -3.65
N ALA A 317 -2.15 18.20 -3.60
CA ALA A 317 -1.41 18.42 -2.35
C ALA A 317 -1.64 19.83 -1.75
N VAL A 318 -1.75 20.86 -2.59
CA VAL A 318 -2.10 22.21 -2.13
C VAL A 318 -3.52 22.26 -1.56
N ILE A 319 -4.48 21.58 -2.22
CA ILE A 319 -5.87 21.49 -1.75
C ILE A 319 -5.93 20.70 -0.43
N GLU A 320 -5.19 19.61 -0.29
CA GLU A 320 -5.11 18.78 0.93
C GLU A 320 -4.62 19.59 2.14
N GLN A 321 -3.60 20.45 1.97
CA GLN A 321 -3.13 21.34 3.05
C GLN A 321 -4.15 22.41 3.44
N GLN A 322 -4.87 22.96 2.46
CA GLN A 322 -5.84 24.07 2.62
C GLN A 322 -7.24 23.62 3.05
N MET A 323 -7.56 22.33 2.91
CA MET A 323 -8.88 21.77 3.21
C MET A 323 -9.27 22.00 4.69
N PRO A 324 -10.49 22.50 4.97
CA PRO A 324 -11.03 22.53 6.32
C PRO A 324 -11.31 21.09 6.78
N MET A 325 -10.82 20.76 7.97
CA MET A 325 -10.88 19.40 8.53
C MET A 325 -11.36 19.44 9.99
N THR A 326 -12.28 20.33 10.32
CA THR A 326 -12.72 20.57 11.71
C THR A 326 -13.52 19.39 12.24
N GLY A 327 -14.41 18.82 11.43
CA GLY A 327 -15.20 17.64 11.79
C GLY A 327 -14.32 16.40 11.96
N ALA A 328 -13.35 16.19 11.06
CA ALA A 328 -12.40 15.09 11.17
C ALA A 328 -11.47 15.25 12.39
N SER A 329 -10.99 16.48 12.64
CA SER A 329 -10.17 16.79 13.81
C SER A 329 -10.90 16.45 15.11
N MET A 330 -12.17 16.83 15.24
CA MET A 330 -13.01 16.48 16.38
C MET A 330 -13.25 14.97 16.52
N PHE A 331 -13.51 14.26 15.41
CA PHE A 331 -13.68 12.81 15.41
C PHE A 331 -12.44 12.08 15.94
N TRP A 332 -11.25 12.41 15.44
CA TRP A 332 -10.02 11.72 15.83
C TRP A 332 -9.64 11.98 17.30
N LEU A 333 -9.90 13.18 17.82
CA LEU A 333 -9.77 13.52 19.25
C LEU A 333 -10.66 12.64 20.17
N ASP A 334 -11.88 12.31 19.72
CA ASP A 334 -12.83 11.51 20.49
C ASP A 334 -12.55 10.00 20.37
N ALA A 335 -12.34 9.50 19.14
CA ALA A 335 -12.02 8.09 18.89
C ALA A 335 -10.75 7.62 19.63
N LEU A 336 -9.76 8.52 19.77
CA LEU A 336 -8.50 8.27 20.47
C LEU A 336 -8.51 8.78 21.93
N HIS A 337 -9.66 9.18 22.47
CA HIS A 337 -9.76 9.71 23.84
C HIS A 337 -9.28 8.68 24.88
N ASN A 338 -8.30 9.06 25.70
CA ASN A 338 -7.57 8.19 26.63
C ASN A 338 -6.87 6.96 26.00
N CYS A 339 -6.69 6.92 24.68
CA CYS A 339 -5.90 5.86 24.04
C CYS A 339 -4.42 6.08 24.32
N LYS A 340 -3.74 5.04 24.82
CA LYS A 340 -2.34 5.11 25.22
C LYS A 340 -1.40 4.77 24.06
N LEU A 341 -1.39 5.62 23.04
CA LEU A 341 -0.62 5.38 21.81
C LEU A 341 0.90 5.55 22.03
N ASP A 342 1.31 5.95 23.24
CA ASP A 342 2.66 5.92 23.79
C ASP A 342 3.08 4.55 24.37
N GLN A 343 2.10 3.70 24.74
CA GLN A 343 2.32 2.40 25.36
C GLN A 343 2.22 1.30 24.30
N PRO A 344 3.33 0.67 23.91
CA PRO A 344 3.31 -0.33 22.85
C PRO A 344 2.52 -1.58 23.27
N LEU A 345 1.95 -2.27 22.29
CA LEU A 345 1.26 -3.54 22.48
C LEU A 345 2.21 -4.55 23.15
N SER A 346 1.69 -5.31 24.11
CA SER A 346 2.44 -6.34 24.85
C SER A 346 2.67 -7.60 24.02
N LEU A 347 3.28 -7.45 22.84
CA LEU A 347 3.61 -8.53 21.92
C LEU A 347 4.77 -9.39 22.46
N PRO A 348 4.80 -10.70 22.16
CA PRO A 348 5.87 -11.60 22.60
C PRO A 348 7.12 -11.43 21.71
N PHE A 349 7.83 -10.33 21.89
CA PHE A 349 9.13 -10.09 21.27
C PHE A 349 10.19 -11.08 21.80
N ASP A 350 11.06 -11.58 20.92
CA ASP A 350 12.19 -12.43 21.30
C ASP A 350 13.38 -11.61 21.84
N ARG A 351 13.37 -10.29 21.59
CA ARG A 351 14.49 -9.37 21.85
C ARG A 351 14.02 -8.10 22.54
N TYR A 352 14.90 -7.51 23.33
CA TYR A 352 14.65 -6.24 24.00
C TYR A 352 14.57 -5.10 22.96
N ARG A 353 13.45 -4.35 22.94
CA ARG A 353 13.31 -3.16 22.10
C ARG A 353 14.24 -2.05 22.60
N LEU A 354 15.28 -1.74 21.83
CA LEU A 354 16.30 -0.74 22.20
C LEU A 354 15.72 0.67 22.34
N SER A 355 14.84 1.08 21.42
CA SER A 355 13.95 2.24 21.54
C SER A 355 12.76 2.04 20.56
N ASN A 356 11.73 2.89 20.65
CA ASN A 356 10.67 2.97 19.63
C ASN A 356 11.14 3.68 18.34
N GLU A 357 12.36 4.25 18.34
CA GLU A 357 12.87 5.19 17.33
C GLU A 357 14.05 4.58 16.53
N HIS A 358 14.22 3.25 16.61
CA HIS A 358 15.32 2.50 15.98
C HIS A 358 14.79 1.29 15.21
N ARG A 359 14.36 1.50 13.97
CA ARG A 359 14.03 0.43 13.02
C ARG A 359 15.12 0.33 11.96
N THR A 360 15.47 -0.90 11.54
CA THR A 360 16.44 -1.10 10.44
C THR A 360 15.78 -1.46 9.11
N GLY A 361 14.44 -1.49 9.06
CA GLY A 361 13.66 -1.85 7.88
C GLY A 361 13.74 -3.33 7.49
N ARG A 362 14.49 -4.17 8.23
CA ARG A 362 14.68 -5.59 7.91
C ARG A 362 13.52 -6.43 8.43
N GLY A 363 12.74 -7.01 7.52
CA GLY A 363 11.65 -7.92 7.85
C GLY A 363 12.00 -9.39 7.66
N THR A 364 11.21 -10.25 8.30
CA THR A 364 10.94 -11.62 7.84
C THR A 364 9.43 -11.77 7.70
N SER A 365 8.98 -12.54 6.72
CA SER A 365 7.55 -12.77 6.46
C SER A 365 7.27 -14.22 6.11
N ILE A 366 6.17 -14.73 6.65
CA ILE A 366 5.66 -16.08 6.42
C ILE A 366 4.28 -16.00 5.77
N SER A 367 3.96 -16.98 4.94
CA SER A 367 2.75 -16.98 4.10
C SER A 367 1.96 -18.25 4.35
N PHE A 368 0.65 -18.11 4.59
CA PHE A 368 -0.28 -19.23 4.79
C PHE A 368 -1.42 -19.12 3.78
N ASP A 369 -1.78 -20.26 3.22
CA ASP A 369 -2.92 -20.43 2.32
C ASP A 369 -3.99 -21.23 3.07
N PHE A 370 -5.22 -20.73 3.13
CA PHE A 370 -6.27 -21.38 3.92
C PHE A 370 -6.83 -22.65 3.25
N GLY A 371 -6.49 -22.92 1.98
CA GLY A 371 -7.15 -23.94 1.18
C GLY A 371 -8.59 -23.59 0.82
N GLN A 372 -9.22 -24.47 0.04
CA GLN A 372 -10.53 -24.24 -0.57
C GLN A 372 -11.66 -24.15 0.46
N ASP A 373 -11.79 -25.16 1.34
CA ASP A 373 -12.94 -25.29 2.24
C ASP A 373 -13.04 -24.13 3.25
N LEU A 374 -11.91 -23.71 3.80
CA LEU A 374 -11.83 -22.61 4.76
C LEU A 374 -12.04 -21.25 4.09
N SER A 375 -11.52 -21.05 2.87
CA SER A 375 -11.82 -19.86 2.05
C SER A 375 -13.32 -19.76 1.73
N HIS A 376 -13.95 -20.89 1.39
CA HIS A 376 -15.40 -20.94 1.14
C HIS A 376 -16.22 -20.67 2.41
N ASN A 377 -15.86 -21.25 3.55
CA ASN A 377 -16.56 -21.00 4.82
C ASN A 377 -16.42 -19.55 5.30
N PHE A 378 -15.27 -18.90 5.08
CA PHE A 378 -15.07 -17.48 5.36
C PHE A 378 -15.99 -16.60 4.49
N LEU A 379 -16.07 -16.86 3.18
CA LEU A 379 -16.98 -16.17 2.26
C LEU A 379 -18.46 -16.35 2.66
N LEU A 380 -18.85 -17.59 2.98
CA LEU A 380 -20.19 -17.89 3.48
C LEU A 380 -20.49 -17.11 4.76
N HIS A 381 -19.58 -17.09 5.73
CA HIS A 381 -19.77 -16.40 7.01
C HIS A 381 -19.87 -14.87 6.86
N ALA A 382 -19.06 -14.27 6.00
CA ALA A 382 -19.19 -12.86 5.66
C ALA A 382 -20.58 -12.56 5.06
N SER A 383 -21.00 -13.37 4.07
CA SER A 383 -22.30 -13.19 3.40
C SER A 383 -23.51 -13.42 4.31
N SER A 384 -23.49 -14.44 5.18
CA SER A 384 -24.63 -14.78 6.05
C SER A 384 -24.83 -13.78 7.19
N ASN A 385 -23.78 -13.05 7.58
CA ASN A 385 -23.84 -11.97 8.58
C ASN A 385 -23.97 -10.58 7.94
N ASN A 386 -24.13 -10.48 6.60
CA ASN A 386 -24.19 -9.22 5.84
C ASN A 386 -22.97 -8.29 6.06
N ILE A 387 -21.79 -8.88 6.22
CA ILE A 387 -20.56 -8.18 6.60
C ILE A 387 -19.50 -8.24 5.51
N SER A 388 -18.66 -7.21 5.39
CA SER A 388 -17.55 -7.22 4.45
C SER A 388 -16.45 -8.20 4.91
N MET A 389 -15.77 -8.82 3.95
CA MET A 389 -14.59 -9.65 4.22
C MET A 389 -13.51 -8.89 5.02
N GLU A 390 -13.39 -7.58 4.75
CA GLU A 390 -12.52 -6.64 5.44
C GLU A 390 -12.88 -6.48 6.93
N HIS A 391 -14.15 -6.24 7.27
CA HIS A 391 -14.58 -6.13 8.68
C HIS A 391 -14.43 -7.46 9.43
N LEU A 392 -14.71 -8.58 8.76
CA LEU A 392 -14.47 -9.92 9.30
C LEU A 392 -12.96 -10.15 9.56
N THR A 393 -12.09 -9.70 8.66
CA THR A 393 -10.63 -9.69 8.81
C THR A 393 -10.16 -8.83 9.99
N PHE A 394 -10.69 -7.61 10.16
CA PHE A 394 -10.41 -6.77 11.33
C PHE A 394 -10.81 -7.46 12.64
N ALA A 395 -12.00 -8.05 12.71
CA ALA A 395 -12.47 -8.74 13.92
C ALA A 395 -11.59 -9.96 14.29
N ILE A 396 -11.18 -10.75 13.28
CA ILE A 396 -10.22 -11.86 13.45
C ILE A 396 -8.89 -11.34 14.01
N TYR A 397 -8.40 -10.21 13.50
CA TYR A 397 -7.12 -9.64 13.94
C TYR A 397 -7.18 -9.09 15.37
N PHE A 398 -8.26 -8.41 15.77
CA PHE A 398 -8.43 -7.96 17.15
C PHE A 398 -8.55 -9.14 18.13
N ILE A 399 -9.27 -10.23 17.78
CA ILE A 399 -9.28 -11.49 18.56
C ILE A 399 -7.86 -12.06 18.69
N PHE A 400 -7.09 -12.04 17.61
CA PHE A 400 -5.73 -12.57 17.58
C PHE A 400 -4.76 -11.75 18.43
N LEU A 401 -4.78 -10.42 18.29
CA LEU A 401 -3.96 -9.51 19.11
C LEU A 401 -4.31 -9.61 20.60
N PHE A 402 -5.60 -9.69 20.96
CA PHE A 402 -6.04 -9.95 22.34
C PHE A 402 -5.44 -11.25 22.91
N LYS A 403 -5.46 -12.34 22.13
CA LYS A 403 -4.84 -13.62 22.54
C LYS A 403 -3.32 -13.53 22.61
N LEU A 404 -2.68 -12.81 21.68
CA LEU A 404 -1.23 -12.70 21.55
C LEU A 404 -0.60 -11.81 22.64
N THR A 405 -1.30 -10.75 23.04
CA THR A 405 -0.96 -9.85 24.16
C THR A 405 -1.40 -10.36 25.54
N ASN A 406 -1.88 -11.62 25.61
CA ASN A 406 -2.35 -12.25 26.84
C ASN A 406 -3.50 -11.48 27.56
N GLY A 407 -4.39 -10.86 26.78
CA GLY A 407 -5.65 -10.28 27.27
C GLY A 407 -5.76 -8.75 27.24
N GLN A 408 -4.90 -8.04 26.49
CA GLN A 408 -5.02 -6.58 26.37
C GLN A 408 -6.30 -6.19 25.61
N THR A 409 -7.15 -5.37 26.23
CA THR A 409 -8.49 -5.03 25.72
C THR A 409 -8.57 -3.72 24.91
N ASP A 410 -7.79 -2.69 25.26
CA ASP A 410 -7.66 -1.48 24.44
C ASP A 410 -6.52 -1.72 23.43
N LEU A 411 -6.90 -1.91 22.17
CA LEU A 411 -6.01 -2.24 21.06
C LEU A 411 -6.15 -1.16 19.98
N CYS A 412 -5.03 -0.62 19.51
CA CYS A 412 -5.00 0.26 18.35
C CYS A 412 -4.02 -0.31 17.31
N ILE A 413 -4.42 -0.24 16.04
CA ILE A 413 -3.66 -0.78 14.90
C ILE A 413 -3.63 0.24 13.76
N SER A 414 -2.61 0.19 12.91
CA SER A 414 -2.58 0.96 11.66
C SER A 414 -3.49 0.31 10.61
N MET A 415 -4.38 1.10 10.01
CA MET A 415 -5.22 0.75 8.87
C MET A 415 -4.76 1.55 7.64
N ASN A 416 -4.35 0.85 6.58
CA ASN A 416 -3.94 1.47 5.31
C ASN A 416 -5.18 1.85 4.49
N ILE A 417 -5.22 3.08 3.97
CA ILE A 417 -6.35 3.65 3.24
C ILE A 417 -5.94 3.89 1.79
N ASN A 418 -6.16 2.86 0.97
CA ASN A 418 -5.72 2.80 -0.43
C ASN A 418 -6.65 3.57 -1.40
N ASN A 419 -7.66 4.30 -0.92
CA ASN A 419 -8.78 4.83 -1.70
C ASN A 419 -9.04 6.35 -1.58
N ASN A 420 -8.04 7.19 -1.28
CA ASN A 420 -8.22 8.65 -1.28
C ASN A 420 -8.34 9.29 -2.68
N ARG A 421 -8.64 8.51 -3.73
CA ARG A 421 -9.11 9.00 -5.03
C ARG A 421 -10.64 9.14 -5.02
N TYR A 422 -11.14 9.90 -4.04
CA TYR A 422 -12.56 10.02 -3.71
C TYR A 422 -13.40 10.81 -4.72
N ARG A 423 -12.77 11.54 -5.66
CA ARG A 423 -13.42 12.15 -6.83
C ARG A 423 -12.89 11.58 -8.15
N ASP A 424 -13.67 11.68 -9.21
CA ASP A 424 -13.34 11.09 -10.52
C ASP A 424 -12.08 11.71 -11.16
N GLU A 425 -11.84 13.00 -10.93
CA GLU A 425 -10.66 13.73 -11.41
C GLU A 425 -9.35 13.19 -10.81
N LEU A 426 -9.40 12.55 -9.63
CA LEU A 426 -8.24 11.92 -8.98
C LEU A 426 -7.95 10.52 -9.54
N LYS A 427 -8.91 9.87 -10.21
CA LYS A 427 -8.82 8.46 -10.65
C LYS A 427 -7.85 8.23 -11.81
N SER A 428 -7.47 9.29 -12.52
CA SER A 428 -6.47 9.27 -13.60
C SER A 428 -5.08 9.76 -13.19
N ILE A 429 -4.88 10.16 -11.92
CA ILE A 429 -3.61 10.75 -11.44
C ILE A 429 -2.68 9.68 -10.88
N ILE A 430 -1.47 9.59 -11.43
CA ILE A 430 -0.32 8.91 -10.83
C ILE A 430 0.22 9.77 -9.68
N GLY A 431 0.41 9.17 -8.50
CA GLY A 431 0.86 9.85 -7.30
C GLY A 431 0.58 9.03 -6.04
N LEU A 432 1.04 9.50 -4.88
CA LEU A 432 0.80 8.84 -3.59
C LEU A 432 -0.50 9.35 -2.95
N PHE A 433 -1.58 8.59 -3.02
CA PHE A 433 -2.84 8.94 -2.33
C PHE A 433 -3.09 8.06 -1.08
N GLU A 434 -2.29 7.02 -0.87
CA GLU A 434 -2.35 6.19 0.33
C GLU A 434 -2.15 7.04 1.60
N ASN A 435 -3.05 6.88 2.58
CA ASN A 435 -2.91 7.43 3.93
C ASN A 435 -2.99 6.26 4.93
N VAL A 436 -2.50 6.45 6.15
CA VAL A 436 -2.58 5.45 7.22
C VAL A 436 -3.27 6.09 8.41
N VAL A 437 -4.29 5.42 8.96
CA VAL A 437 -5.06 5.93 10.10
C VAL A 437 -5.11 4.91 11.25
N PRO A 438 -5.19 5.36 12.50
CA PRO A 438 -5.42 4.46 13.62
C PRO A 438 -6.82 3.84 13.55
N LEU A 439 -6.91 2.53 13.83
CA LEU A 439 -8.17 1.85 14.11
C LEU A 439 -8.10 1.28 15.54
N ARG A 440 -8.88 1.87 16.44
CA ARG A 440 -8.93 1.50 17.86
C ARG A 440 -10.16 0.65 18.15
N CYS A 441 -9.96 -0.51 18.77
CA CYS A 441 -11.03 -1.37 19.27
C CYS A 441 -10.88 -1.56 20.79
N GLN A 442 -11.94 -1.27 21.55
CA GLN A 442 -11.99 -1.51 23.00
C GLN A 442 -12.77 -2.80 23.27
N LEU A 443 -12.06 -3.93 23.23
CA LEU A 443 -12.64 -5.26 23.34
C LEU A 443 -13.25 -5.52 24.72
N ASN A 444 -14.51 -5.94 24.75
CA ASN A 444 -15.10 -6.59 25.92
C ASN A 444 -14.88 -8.11 25.84
N PRO A 445 -14.15 -8.75 26.79
CA PRO A 445 -13.92 -10.20 26.81
C PRO A 445 -15.19 -11.06 26.93
N HIS A 446 -16.35 -10.45 27.18
CA HIS A 446 -17.66 -11.12 27.28
C HIS A 446 -18.54 -10.98 26.04
N TRP A 447 -18.08 -10.31 24.97
CA TRP A 447 -18.84 -10.24 23.71
C TRP A 447 -18.93 -11.60 23.01
N CYS A 448 -20.07 -11.86 22.38
CA CYS A 448 -20.16 -12.90 21.35
C CYS A 448 -19.53 -12.42 20.02
N SER A 449 -19.33 -13.33 19.07
CA SER A 449 -18.77 -13.00 17.75
C SER A 449 -19.57 -11.92 17.03
N HIS A 450 -20.91 -11.95 17.11
CA HIS A 450 -21.78 -10.95 16.48
C HIS A 450 -21.57 -9.55 17.06
N GLN A 451 -21.55 -9.40 18.39
CA GLN A 451 -21.32 -8.10 19.05
C GLN A 451 -19.96 -7.49 18.72
N LEU A 452 -18.91 -8.33 18.63
CA LEU A 452 -17.61 -7.88 18.16
C LEU A 452 -17.67 -7.43 16.69
N LEU A 453 -18.34 -8.19 15.83
CA LEU A 453 -18.46 -7.90 14.41
C LEU A 453 -19.25 -6.60 14.15
N GLU A 454 -20.35 -6.36 14.88
CA GLU A 454 -21.10 -5.11 14.87
C GLU A 454 -20.20 -3.93 15.30
N HIS A 455 -19.51 -4.04 16.43
CA HIS A 455 -18.62 -2.98 16.92
C HIS A 455 -17.43 -2.72 15.98
N VAL A 456 -16.82 -3.76 15.41
CA VAL A 456 -15.74 -3.62 14.43
C VAL A 456 -16.25 -2.91 13.17
N GLN A 457 -17.42 -3.27 12.66
CA GLN A 457 -18.05 -2.59 11.53
C GLN A 457 -18.36 -1.11 11.83
N GLU A 458 -18.79 -0.78 13.05
CA GLU A 458 -19.00 0.60 13.49
C GLU A 458 -17.70 1.41 13.46
N ILE A 459 -16.64 0.93 14.13
CA ILE A 459 -15.36 1.66 14.21
C ILE A 459 -14.66 1.78 12.84
N THR A 460 -14.71 0.77 11.98
CA THR A 460 -14.11 0.84 10.64
C THR A 460 -14.86 1.83 9.76
N THR A 461 -16.20 1.76 9.72
CA THR A 461 -17.03 2.66 8.89
C THR A 461 -16.85 4.11 9.32
N ASN A 462 -16.82 4.38 10.63
CA ASN A 462 -16.59 5.73 11.16
C ASN A 462 -15.17 6.22 10.88
N SER A 463 -14.14 5.39 11.08
CA SER A 463 -12.75 5.74 10.76
C SER A 463 -12.53 6.01 9.27
N ILE A 464 -13.21 5.26 8.39
CA ILE A 464 -13.19 5.47 6.93
C ILE A 464 -13.88 6.78 6.53
N LYS A 465 -14.98 7.19 7.20
CA LYS A 465 -15.63 8.50 6.95
C LYS A 465 -14.65 9.68 7.12
N TYR A 466 -13.68 9.56 8.04
CA TYR A 466 -12.71 10.62 8.38
C TYR A 466 -11.26 10.28 7.99
N SER A 467 -11.06 9.29 7.11
CA SER A 467 -9.73 8.81 6.70
C SER A 467 -8.94 9.75 5.79
N TYR A 468 -9.57 10.83 5.34
CA TYR A 468 -8.92 11.93 4.61
C TYR A 468 -8.11 12.85 5.55
N PHE A 469 -8.22 12.68 6.87
CA PHE A 469 -7.41 13.42 7.84
C PHE A 469 -5.98 12.84 7.89
N PRO A 470 -4.94 13.67 7.71
CA PRO A 470 -3.56 13.20 7.70
C PRO A 470 -3.11 12.61 9.03
N LEU A 471 -2.34 11.53 8.99
CA LEU A 471 -1.78 10.90 10.19
C LEU A 471 -1.03 11.91 11.07
N GLN A 472 -0.21 12.80 10.50
CA GLN A 472 0.53 13.79 11.28
C GLN A 472 -0.39 14.79 12.00
N ARG A 473 -1.55 15.14 11.44
CA ARG A 473 -2.53 15.99 12.14
C ARG A 473 -3.21 15.24 13.29
N ILE A 474 -3.35 13.91 13.22
CA ILE A 474 -3.73 13.06 14.37
C ILE A 474 -2.62 13.06 15.43
N LEU A 475 -1.35 12.92 15.02
CA LEU A 475 -0.21 12.95 15.95
C LEU A 475 -0.08 14.31 16.67
N ASP A 476 -0.31 15.41 15.97
CA ASP A 476 -0.25 16.77 16.55
C ASP A 476 -1.36 17.05 17.58
N GLN A 477 -2.47 16.29 17.56
CA GLN A 477 -3.49 16.31 18.61
C GLN A 477 -3.04 15.63 19.91
N HIS A 478 -2.01 14.80 19.86
CA HIS A 478 -1.49 14.02 20.98
C HIS A 478 0.01 14.30 21.25
N PRO A 479 0.40 15.56 21.58
CA PRO A 479 1.79 16.02 21.61
C PRO A 479 2.68 15.42 22.72
N HIS A 480 2.15 14.50 23.54
CA HIS A 480 2.92 13.71 24.51
C HIS A 480 3.44 12.39 23.93
N ILE A 481 3.05 12.05 22.69
CA ILE A 481 3.33 10.78 22.03
C ILE A 481 4.41 11.01 20.97
N SER A 482 5.49 10.22 21.00
CA SER A 482 6.56 10.35 19.99
C SER A 482 5.99 9.98 18.61
N LYS A 483 6.16 10.87 17.62
CA LYS A 483 5.60 10.70 16.27
C LYS A 483 6.09 9.41 15.59
N HIS A 484 7.30 8.98 15.94
CA HIS A 484 7.98 7.78 15.48
C HIS A 484 7.41 6.48 16.08
N ALA A 485 6.74 6.58 17.25
CA ALA A 485 6.25 5.43 18.01
C ALA A 485 4.84 4.98 17.64
N PHE A 486 4.19 5.61 16.66
CA PHE A 486 2.76 5.41 16.42
C PHE A 486 2.46 4.03 15.81
N LEU A 487 1.97 3.14 16.68
CA LEU A 487 1.41 1.82 16.39
C LEU A 487 2.47 0.78 15.97
N ASP A 488 2.68 -0.22 16.83
CA ASP A 488 3.58 -1.34 16.58
C ASP A 488 3.10 -2.23 15.42
N THR A 489 1.78 -2.23 15.17
CA THR A 489 1.08 -3.27 14.43
C THR A 489 0.15 -2.69 13.36
N SER A 490 0.13 -3.27 12.17
CA SER A 490 -0.78 -2.89 11.06
C SER A 490 -1.64 -4.05 10.57
N LEU A 491 -2.77 -3.73 9.94
CA LEU A 491 -3.57 -4.68 9.15
C LEU A 491 -3.89 -4.09 7.78
N GLU A 492 -3.77 -4.92 6.74
CA GLU A 492 -4.28 -4.63 5.41
C GLU A 492 -5.16 -5.79 4.91
N PHE A 493 -6.21 -5.45 4.16
CA PHE A 493 -7.05 -6.41 3.45
C PHE A 493 -7.05 -6.10 1.95
N ILE A 494 -6.52 -7.03 1.14
CA ILE A 494 -6.45 -6.90 -0.31
C ILE A 494 -7.45 -7.86 -0.95
N SER A 495 -8.49 -7.33 -1.58
CA SER A 495 -9.40 -8.10 -2.44
C SER A 495 -9.15 -7.77 -3.91
N TYR A 496 -8.79 -8.76 -4.72
CA TYR A 496 -8.91 -8.62 -6.16
C TYR A 496 -10.38 -8.69 -6.56
N LYS A 497 -10.77 -7.92 -7.59
CA LYS A 497 -12.16 -7.85 -8.08
C LYS A 497 -12.33 -8.72 -9.31
N ASN A 498 -13.44 -9.42 -9.42
CA ASN A 498 -13.89 -9.90 -10.73
C ASN A 498 -14.51 -8.71 -11.48
N ASN A 499 -13.97 -8.43 -12.67
CA ASN A 499 -14.49 -7.51 -13.68
C ASN A 499 -14.17 -8.13 -15.06
#